data_AF-A0AAQ3Q629-F1
#
_entry.id   AF-A0AAQ3Q629-F1
#
_cell.length_a   1.000
_cell.length_b   1.000
_cell.length_c   1.000
_cell.angle_alpha   90.00
_cell.angle_beta   90.00
_cell.angle_gamma   90.00
#
_symmetry.space_group_name_H-M   'P 1'
#
loop_
_entity.id
_entity.type
_entity.pdbx_description
1 polymer ?
#
loop_
_entity_poly.entity_id
_entity_poly.type
_entity_poly.pdbx_seq_one_letter_code
_entity_poly.pdbx_strand_id
1 'polypeptide(L)' 'MREVPHASLLTLRELLKYKSEEGIPVYMLVWDDKTSHNKFCIEIGGVMETHDEETRKFFRYSSIICALSPCYARVRFFDL' A
#
# COMPACT_ATOMS: atom_id res chain seq x y z
N MET A 1 26.31 -1.31 -3.15
CA MET A 1 24.88 -1.63 -3.31
C MET A 1 24.80 -2.92 -4.11
N ARG A 2 24.12 -3.98 -3.64
CA ARG A 2 24.02 -5.24 -4.40
C ARG A 2 23.10 -5.03 -5.59
N GLU A 3 23.57 -5.41 -6.78
CA GLU A 3 22.77 -5.35 -8.00
C GLU A 3 21.55 -6.28 -7.89
N VAL A 4 20.41 -5.79 -8.37
CA VAL A 4 19.19 -6.60 -8.43
C VAL A 4 19.23 -7.37 -9.75
N PRO A 5 19.27 -8.71 -9.72
CA PRO A 5 19.25 -9.49 -10.94
C PRO A 5 17.93 -9.23 -11.69
N HIS A 6 18.02 -8.98 -12.99
CA HIS A 6 16.86 -8.70 -13.85
C HIS A 6 15.98 -7.52 -13.38
N ALA A 7 16.56 -6.50 -12.74
CA ALA A 7 15.83 -5.34 -12.24
C ALA A 7 14.88 -4.71 -13.28
N SER A 8 15.27 -4.71 -14.56
CA SER A 8 14.48 -4.16 -15.67
C SER A 8 13.24 -4.98 -16.04
N LEU A 9 13.13 -6.23 -15.56
CA LEU A 9 11.98 -7.11 -15.78
C LEU A 9 11.00 -7.10 -14.60
N LEU A 10 11.38 -6.52 -13.45
CA LEU A 10 10.55 -6.49 -12.25
C LEU A 10 9.65 -5.26 -12.26
N THR A 11 8.38 -5.47 -11.93
CA THR A 11 7.49 -4.37 -11.56
C THR A 11 7.90 -3.77 -10.22
N LEU A 12 7.52 -2.51 -9.95
CA LEU A 12 7.87 -1.82 -8.70
C LEU A 12 7.50 -2.64 -7.45
N ARG A 13 6.33 -3.26 -7.46
CA ARG A 13 5.84 -4.09 -6.35
C ARG A 13 6.70 -5.34 -6.10
N GLU A 14 7.21 -5.97 -7.15
CA GLU A 14 8.07 -7.14 -7.05
C GLU A 14 9.46 -6.73 -6.56
N LEU A 15 9.98 -5.60 -7.04
CA LEU A 15 11.25 -5.05 -6.58
C LEU A 15 11.24 -4.74 -5.07
N LEU A 16 10.17 -4.10 -4.58
CA LEU A 16 10.04 -3.78 -3.17
C LEU A 16 9.95 -5.05 -2.31
N LYS A 17 9.20 -6.05 -2.77
CA LYS A 17 9.11 -7.34 -2.10
C LYS A 17 10.48 -8.04 -2.05
N TYR A 18 11.19 -8.10 -3.18
CA TYR A 18 12.54 -8.66 -3.27
C TYR A 18 13.50 -8.00 -2.29
N LYS A 19 13.49 -6.66 -2.23
CA LYS A 19 14.36 -5.92 -1.29
C LYS A 19 13.98 -6.16 0.16
N SER A 20 12.70 -6.33 0.45
CA SER A 20 12.25 -6.67 1.79
C SER A 20 12.75 -8.06 2.22
N GLU A 21 12.75 -9.04 1.32
CA GLU A 21 13.26 -10.39 1.57
C GLU A 21 14.79 -10.43 1.73
N GLU A 22 15.53 -9.48 1.15
CA GLU A 22 16.97 -9.27 1.45
C GLU A 22 17.23 -8.69 2.86
N GLY A 23 16.18 -8.43 3.65
CA GLY A 23 16.26 -7.90 5.00
C GLY A 23 16.25 -6.38 5.09
N ILE A 24 15.94 -5.67 3.99
CA ILE A 24 15.77 -4.21 4.01
C ILE A 24 14.38 -3.89 4.55
N PRO A 25 14.25 -3.10 5.63
CA PRO A 25 12.94 -2.70 6.11
C PRO A 25 12.27 -1.75 5.12
N VAL A 26 11.05 -2.08 4.71
CA VAL A 26 10.26 -1.27 3.78
C VAL A 26 8.95 -0.89 4.47
N TYR A 27 8.69 0.41 4.53
CA TYR A 27 7.45 1.00 5.04
C TYR A 27 6.80 1.81 3.93
N MET A 28 5.53 1.56 3.66
CA MET A 28 4.76 2.25 2.63
C MET A 28 3.49 2.86 3.24
N LEU A 29 3.34 4.16 3.07
CA LEU A 29 2.13 4.91 3.39
C LEU A 29 1.43 5.23 2.07
N VAL A 30 0.32 4.55 1.80
CA VAL A 30 -0.49 4.77 0.61
C VAL A 30 -1.66 5.66 1.00
N TRP A 31 -2.05 6.59 0.15
CA TRP A 31 -3.22 7.41 0.41
C TRP A 31 -4.50 6.55 0.45
N ASP A 32 -5.32 6.75 1.50
CA ASP A 32 -6.63 6.11 1.66
C ASP A 32 -7.69 6.87 0.86
N ASP A 33 -8.07 6.34 -0.29
CA ASP A 33 -9.16 6.88 -1.10
C ASP A 33 -10.50 6.39 -0.54
N LYS A 34 -11.23 7.33 0.09
CA LYS A 34 -12.52 7.04 0.73
C LYS A 34 -13.60 6.57 -0.26
N THR A 35 -13.37 6.73 -1.56
CA THR A 35 -14.29 6.27 -2.61
C THR A 35 -14.01 4.83 -3.03
N SER A 36 -12.79 4.31 -2.82
CA SER A 36 -12.42 2.91 -3.02
C SER A 36 -12.62 2.12 -1.72
N HIS A 37 -13.86 1.72 -1.42
CA HIS A 37 -14.12 0.88 -0.25
C HIS A 37 -14.87 -0.38 -0.65
N ASN A 38 -14.47 -1.51 -0.05
CA ASN A 38 -15.21 -2.76 -0.14
C ASN A 38 -16.45 -2.68 0.78
N LYS A 39 -17.51 -2.02 0.30
CA LYS A 39 -18.81 -1.97 0.99
C LYS A 39 -19.62 -3.18 0.52
N PHE A 40 -20.05 -4.02 1.47
CA PHE A 40 -20.95 -5.16 1.21
C PHE A 40 -20.43 -6.18 0.16
N CYS A 41 -19.15 -6.54 0.21
CA CYS A 41 -18.53 -7.50 -0.74
C CYS A 41 -18.53 -7.04 -2.21
N ILE A 42 -18.77 -5.76 -2.47
CA ILE A 42 -18.65 -5.15 -3.79
C ILE A 42 -17.40 -4.26 -3.78
N GLU A 43 -16.44 -4.60 -4.64
CA GLU A 43 -15.28 -3.75 -4.89
C GLU A 43 -15.74 -2.55 -5.71
N ILE A 44 -15.94 -1.42 -5.04
CA ILE A 44 -16.11 -0.14 -5.71
C ILE A 44 -14.70 0.32 -6.08
N GLY A 45 -14.34 0.21 -7.37
CA GLY A 45 -13.15 0.88 -7.88
C GLY A 45 -13.33 2.37 -7.60
N GLY A 46 -12.50 2.93 -6.72
CA GLY A 46 -12.62 4.31 -6.30
C GLY A 46 -12.72 5.23 -7.51
N VAL A 47 -13.40 6.36 -7.34
CA VAL A 47 -13.65 7.32 -8.43
C VAL A 47 -12.33 7.83 -9.03
N MET A 48 -11.25 7.77 -8.26
CA MET A 48 -9.92 8.20 -8.68
C MET A 48 -9.00 7.08 -9.18
N GLU A 49 -9.50 5.83 -9.22
CA GLU A 49 -8.75 4.66 -9.73
C GLU A 49 -7.34 4.52 -9.10
N THR A 50 -7.26 4.68 -7.78
CA THR A 50 -5.99 4.77 -7.04
C THR A 50 -5.35 3.42 -6.73
N HIS A 51 -6.12 2.32 -6.79
CA HIS A 51 -5.68 0.95 -6.46
C HIS A 51 -5.04 0.83 -5.06
N ASP A 52 -5.43 1.69 -4.12
CA ASP A 52 -4.90 1.71 -2.76
C ASP A 52 -5.22 0.42 -1.99
N GLU A 53 -6.46 -0.04 -2.07
CA GLU A 53 -6.92 -1.29 -1.48
C GLU A 53 -6.26 -2.53 -2.09
N GLU A 54 -6.07 -2.55 -3.41
CA GLU A 54 -5.36 -3.62 -4.12
C GLU A 54 -3.89 -3.68 -3.72
N THR A 55 -3.23 -2.52 -3.64
CA THR A 55 -1.83 -2.40 -3.23
C THR A 55 -1.64 -2.90 -1.79
N ARG A 56 -2.53 -2.54 -0.86
CA ARG A 56 -2.50 -3.07 0.51
C ARG A 56 -2.70 -4.59 0.52
N LYS A 57 -3.64 -5.13 -0.26
CA LYS A 57 -3.89 -6.58 -0.36
C LYS A 57 -2.67 -7.32 -0.91
N PHE A 58 -1.99 -6.79 -1.92
CA PHE A 58 -0.79 -7.39 -2.51
C PHE A 58 0.32 -7.60 -1.47
N PHE A 59 0.54 -6.62 -0.60
CA PHE A 59 1.59 -6.67 0.42
C PHE A 59 1.19 -7.35 1.74
N ARG A 60 -0.08 -7.75 1.91
CA ARG A 60 -0.61 -8.31 3.18
C ARG A 60 0.17 -9.51 3.72
N TYR A 61 0.73 -10.32 2.83
CA TYR A 61 1.50 -11.52 3.18
C TYR A 61 3.00 -11.36 2.84
N SER A 62 3.48 -10.12 2.81
CA SER A 62 4.89 -9.79 2.66
C SER A 62 5.46 -9.22 3.96
N SER A 63 6.78 -9.11 4.05
CA SER A 63 7.49 -8.44 5.15
C SER A 63 7.39 -6.90 5.09
N ILE A 64 6.70 -6.35 4.09
CA ILE A 64 6.52 -4.91 3.91
C ILE A 64 5.35 -4.44 4.78
N ILE A 65 5.57 -3.36 5.54
CA ILE A 65 4.50 -2.69 6.28
C ILE A 65 3.84 -1.68 5.34
N CYS A 66 2.66 -2.04 4.84
CA CYS A 66 1.85 -1.19 3.97
C CYS A 66 0.58 -0.73 4.70
N ALA A 67 0.46 0.59 4.93
CA ALA A 67 -0.68 1.18 5.63
C ALA A 67 -1.37 2.25 4.76
N LEU A 68 -2.71 2.26 4.82
CA LEU A 68 -3.52 3.31 4.21
C LEU A 68 -3.56 4.53 5.15
N SER A 69 -3.29 5.71 4.59
CA SER A 69 -3.16 6.97 5.30
C SER A 69 -4.23 7.96 4.82
N PRO A 70 -5.15 8.39 5.70
CA PRO A 70 -6.16 9.39 5.33
C PRO A 70 -5.53 10.77 5.14
N CYS A 71 -5.92 11.49 4.07
CA CYS A 71 -5.45 12.86 3.80
C CYS A 71 -6.14 13.97 4.61
N TYR A 72 -7.00 13.63 5.56
CA TYR A 72 -7.70 14.61 6.39
C TYR A 72 -7.25 14.50 7.83
N ALA A 73 -6.94 15.64 8.45
CA ALA A 73 -6.80 15.73 9.90
C ALA A 73 -8.09 15.21 10.54
N ARG A 74 -8.02 14.09 11.24
CA ARG A 74 -9.04 13.77 12.25
C ARG A 74 -8.92 14.86 13.31
N VAL A 75 -9.81 15.84 13.27
CA VAL A 75 -10.06 16.67 14.45
C VAL A 75 -10.64 15.74 15.49
N ARG A 76 -9.86 15.39 16.53
CA ARG A 76 -10.41 14.65 17.67
C ARG A 76 -11.34 15.59 18.42
N PHE A 77 -12.63 15.48 18.15
CA PHE A 77 -13.69 16.22 18.85
C PHE A 77 -14.13 15.57 20.18
N PHE A 78 -13.36 14.62 20.70
CA PHE A 78 -13.58 13.99 22.00
C PHE A 78 -12.24 13.82 22.73
N ASP A 79 -11.70 14.94 23.21
CA ASP A 79 -10.70 15.03 24.28
C ASP A 79 -11.05 16.27 25.14
N LEU A 80 -12.32 16.39 25.54
CA LEU A 80 -12.87 17.41 26.47
C LEU A 80 -13.76 16.72 27.51
#